data_AF-A0A8B7JMD1-F1
#
_entry.id   AF-A0A8B7JMD1-F1
#
_cell.length_a   1.000
_cell.length_b   1.000
_cell.length_c   1.000
_cell.angle_alpha   90.00
_cell.angle_beta   90.00
_cell.angle_gamma   90.00
#
_symmetry.space_group_name_H-M   'P 1'
#
loop_
_entity.id
_entity.type
_entity.pdbx_description
1 polymer ?
#
loop_
_entity_poly.entity_id
_entity_poly.type
_entity_poly.pdbx_seq_one_letter_code
_entity_poly.pdbx_strand_id
1 'polypeptide(L)'
;VDGETIVQYNSETRRDEPRAAWMAANLDQQYWDHKTERCQNWQQIFLVNLDTLRKRYNESGGYHTVQAMYGCDLLEDGGIQGFYQDAYDGRDFLTLDKDMLTFTAADAGAEIIKRDREAAGEPERWKHYLENTCIEELRKFVEYGKARLERRGEGKAGTPGDGDGPRAPGLFSWEPESNLLPIVIGVVIAALVVIAAIAGFVFWKSRSGMREKGYKPATAHDGGSSSSGTGSNTAT
;
A
#
# COMPACT_ATOMS: atom_id res chain seq x y z
N VAL A 1 -5.96 -12.09 19.04
CA VAL A 1 -5.32 -11.16 20.01
C VAL A 1 -3.95 -11.73 20.30
N ASP A 2 -2.89 -10.96 20.15
CA ASP A 2 -1.50 -11.41 20.30
C ASP A 2 -1.17 -12.69 19.52
N GLY A 3 -1.71 -12.80 18.29
CA GLY A 3 -1.56 -13.99 17.43
C GLY A 3 -2.41 -15.21 17.82
N GLU A 4 -3.10 -15.20 18.96
CA GLU A 4 -4.00 -16.27 19.38
C GLU A 4 -5.41 -16.09 18.79
N THR A 5 -5.99 -17.20 18.29
CA THR A 5 -7.39 -17.26 17.87
C THR A 5 -8.30 -17.28 19.10
N ILE A 6 -9.10 -16.23 19.27
CA ILE A 6 -9.96 -16.07 20.45
C ILE A 6 -11.46 -16.24 20.14
N VAL A 7 -11.84 -16.12 18.88
CA VAL A 7 -13.22 -16.14 18.38
C VAL A 7 -13.24 -16.81 17.02
N GLN A 8 -14.32 -17.51 16.67
CA GLN A 8 -14.54 -18.04 15.33
C GLN A 8 -16.02 -18.02 14.95
N TYR A 9 -16.27 -17.65 13.69
CA TYR A 9 -17.55 -17.75 13.01
C TYR A 9 -17.43 -18.64 11.76
N ASN A 10 -18.47 -19.40 11.43
CA ASN A 10 -18.57 -20.09 10.15
C ASN A 10 -20.03 -20.06 9.61
N SER A 11 -20.18 -20.30 8.31
CA SER A 11 -21.47 -20.22 7.62
C SER A 11 -22.43 -21.40 7.89
N GLU A 12 -21.93 -22.49 8.47
CA GLU A 12 -22.73 -23.68 8.77
C GLU A 12 -23.48 -23.51 10.09
N THR A 13 -22.76 -23.15 11.16
CA THR A 13 -23.35 -22.91 12.48
C THR A 13 -23.98 -21.52 12.56
N ARG A 14 -23.46 -20.55 11.78
CA ARG A 14 -23.88 -19.14 11.77
C ARG A 14 -23.89 -18.52 13.17
N ARG A 15 -22.96 -18.95 14.03
CA ARG A 15 -22.75 -18.47 15.39
C ARG A 15 -21.30 -18.03 15.56
N ASP A 16 -21.13 -16.93 16.29
CA ASP A 16 -19.80 -16.48 16.72
C ASP A 16 -19.47 -17.12 18.06
N GLU A 17 -18.42 -17.94 18.08
CA GLU A 17 -18.10 -18.81 19.21
C GLU A 17 -16.75 -18.46 19.84
N PRO A 18 -16.62 -18.52 21.18
CA PRO A 18 -15.34 -18.37 21.84
C PRO A 18 -14.40 -19.54 21.49
N ARG A 19 -13.14 -19.22 21.20
CA ARG A 19 -12.05 -20.20 21.05
C ARG A 19 -11.08 -20.22 22.22
N ALA A 20 -11.13 -19.19 23.06
CA ALA A 20 -10.39 -19.15 24.31
C ALA A 20 -11.32 -19.24 25.52
N ALA A 21 -10.94 -20.03 26.54
CA ALA A 21 -11.75 -20.22 27.74
C ALA A 21 -12.01 -18.90 28.50
N TRP A 22 -11.07 -17.97 28.47
CA TRP A 22 -11.23 -16.66 29.11
C TRP A 22 -12.21 -15.75 28.35
N MET A 23 -12.41 -15.93 27.04
CA MET A 23 -13.48 -15.23 26.32
C MET A 23 -14.84 -15.68 26.82
N ALA A 24 -15.04 -17.00 26.91
CA ALA A 24 -16.29 -17.59 27.40
C ALA A 24 -16.58 -17.22 28.87
N ALA A 25 -15.54 -17.05 29.70
CA ALA A 25 -15.69 -16.74 31.12
C ALA A 25 -15.95 -15.26 31.44
N ASN A 26 -15.54 -14.33 30.57
CA ASN A 26 -15.62 -12.88 30.85
C ASN A 26 -16.72 -12.15 30.05
N LEU A 27 -17.35 -12.82 29.07
CA LEU A 27 -18.33 -12.20 28.17
C LEU A 27 -19.67 -12.91 28.27
N ASP A 28 -20.74 -12.12 28.31
CA ASP A 28 -22.11 -12.62 28.47
C ASP A 28 -22.76 -13.01 27.14
N GLN A 29 -23.96 -13.59 27.23
CA GLN A 29 -24.72 -14.01 26.04
C GLN A 29 -25.09 -12.83 25.14
N GLN A 30 -25.34 -11.65 25.71
CA GLN A 30 -25.69 -10.45 24.94
C GLN A 30 -24.53 -10.04 24.00
N TYR A 31 -23.29 -10.11 24.49
CA TYR A 31 -22.10 -9.89 23.67
C TYR A 31 -22.06 -10.88 22.49
N TRP A 32 -22.22 -12.17 22.75
CA TRP A 32 -22.14 -13.21 21.73
C TRP A 32 -23.27 -13.12 20.70
N ASP A 33 -24.49 -12.78 21.13
CA ASP A 33 -25.62 -12.57 20.24
C ASP A 33 -25.38 -11.36 19.31
N HIS A 34 -24.88 -10.24 19.85
CA HIS A 34 -24.54 -9.07 19.06
C HIS A 34 -23.42 -9.34 18.05
N LYS A 35 -22.35 -10.03 18.47
CA LYS A 35 -21.25 -10.38 17.54
C LYS A 35 -21.71 -11.37 16.47
N THR A 36 -22.59 -12.31 16.83
CA THR A 36 -23.22 -13.24 15.89
C THR A 36 -24.00 -12.50 14.81
N GLU A 37 -24.88 -11.56 15.20
CA GLU A 37 -25.64 -10.75 14.24
C GLU A 37 -24.72 -9.98 13.29
N ARG A 38 -23.67 -9.36 13.85
CA ARG A 38 -22.67 -8.63 13.07
C ARG A 38 -21.97 -9.54 12.06
N CYS A 39 -21.54 -10.74 12.46
CA CYS A 39 -20.91 -11.71 11.55
C CYS A 39 -21.88 -12.24 10.49
N GLN A 40 -23.16 -12.41 10.80
CA GLN A 40 -24.19 -12.78 9.82
C GLN A 40 -24.41 -11.68 8.77
N ASN A 41 -24.39 -10.41 9.18
CA ASN A 41 -24.46 -9.27 8.27
C ASN A 41 -23.22 -9.23 7.35
N TRP A 42 -22.02 -9.42 7.92
CA TRP A 42 -20.79 -9.55 7.13
C TRP A 42 -20.86 -10.69 6.12
N GLN A 43 -21.35 -11.87 6.51
CA GLN A 43 -21.51 -13.00 5.58
C GLN A 43 -22.35 -12.61 4.36
N GLN A 44 -23.46 -11.89 4.54
CA GLN A 44 -24.28 -11.44 3.41
C GLN A 44 -23.54 -10.41 2.54
N ILE A 45 -22.81 -9.48 3.15
CA ILE A 45 -22.00 -8.49 2.43
C ILE A 45 -20.94 -9.21 1.56
N PHE A 46 -20.23 -10.20 2.09
CA PHE A 46 -19.25 -10.97 1.31
C PHE A 46 -19.88 -11.70 0.13
N LEU A 47 -21.07 -12.27 0.29
CA LEU A 47 -21.79 -12.93 -0.80
C LEU A 47 -22.19 -11.95 -1.92
N VAL A 48 -22.69 -10.77 -1.55
CA VAL A 48 -23.02 -9.70 -2.51
C VAL A 48 -21.77 -9.15 -3.21
N ASN A 49 -20.69 -8.97 -2.46
CA ASN A 49 -19.40 -8.52 -3.01
C ASN A 49 -18.85 -9.52 -4.03
N LEU A 50 -18.91 -10.83 -3.73
CA LEU A 50 -18.44 -11.86 -4.66
C LEU A 50 -19.22 -11.84 -5.98
N ASP A 51 -20.55 -11.73 -5.94
CA ASP A 51 -21.36 -11.63 -7.16
C ASP A 51 -21.09 -10.31 -7.93
N THR A 52 -20.91 -9.20 -7.19
CA THR A 52 -20.60 -7.89 -7.77
C THR A 52 -19.26 -7.88 -8.49
N LEU A 53 -18.21 -8.41 -7.85
CA LEU A 53 -16.86 -8.46 -8.42
C LEU A 53 -16.83 -9.35 -9.65
N ARG A 54 -17.41 -10.56 -9.57
CA ARG A 54 -17.54 -11.46 -10.71
C ARG A 54 -18.18 -10.79 -11.93
N LYS A 55 -19.28 -10.04 -11.71
CA LYS A 55 -19.95 -9.28 -12.79
C LYS A 55 -19.07 -8.16 -13.34
N ARG A 56 -18.36 -7.41 -12.49
CA ARG A 56 -17.51 -6.29 -12.92
C ARG A 56 -16.29 -6.74 -13.71
N TYR A 57 -15.73 -7.91 -13.38
CA TYR A 57 -14.63 -8.51 -14.13
C TYR A 57 -15.09 -9.34 -15.34
N ASN A 58 -16.41 -9.40 -15.60
CA ASN A 58 -17.01 -10.20 -16.68
C ASN A 58 -16.64 -11.70 -16.62
N GLU A 59 -16.55 -12.23 -15.41
CA GLU A 59 -16.19 -13.62 -15.14
C GLU A 59 -17.45 -14.51 -15.20
N SER A 60 -17.41 -15.55 -16.04
CA SER A 60 -18.58 -16.38 -16.35
C SER A 60 -18.61 -17.74 -15.62
N GLY A 61 -17.62 -18.01 -14.77
CA GLY A 61 -17.52 -19.23 -13.99
C GLY A 61 -16.14 -19.40 -13.35
N GLY A 62 -16.01 -20.38 -12.46
CA GLY A 62 -14.80 -20.61 -11.67
C GLY A 62 -15.03 -20.46 -10.18
N TYR A 63 -13.99 -20.76 -9.40
CA TYR A 63 -13.97 -20.48 -7.97
C TYR A 63 -13.31 -19.13 -7.75
N HIS A 64 -14.05 -18.21 -7.14
CA HIS A 64 -13.56 -16.90 -6.78
C HIS A 64 -13.60 -16.72 -5.27
N THR A 65 -12.72 -15.86 -4.75
CA THR A 65 -12.58 -15.60 -3.33
C THR A 65 -12.53 -14.11 -3.05
N VAL A 66 -13.24 -13.70 -2.00
CA VAL A 66 -13.14 -12.37 -1.42
C VAL A 66 -12.64 -12.54 0.00
N GLN A 67 -11.58 -11.82 0.35
CA GLN A 67 -10.97 -11.87 1.67
C GLN A 67 -10.88 -10.45 2.21
N ALA A 68 -11.12 -10.27 3.52
CA ALA A 68 -10.84 -9.00 4.19
C ALA A 68 -9.99 -9.28 5.41
N MET A 69 -9.02 -8.41 5.64
CA MET A 69 -8.15 -8.40 6.79
C MET A 69 -8.18 -7.01 7.39
N TYR A 70 -8.54 -6.92 8.67
CA TYR A 70 -8.58 -5.66 9.37
C TYR A 70 -8.29 -5.85 10.85
N GLY A 71 -7.81 -4.81 11.49
CA GLY A 71 -7.41 -4.85 12.88
C GLY A 71 -6.69 -3.60 13.30
N CYS A 72 -6.32 -3.57 14.56
CA CYS A 72 -5.57 -2.48 15.17
C CYS A 72 -4.52 -3.04 16.11
N ASP A 73 -3.43 -2.30 16.23
CA ASP A 73 -2.30 -2.63 17.07
C ASP A 73 -2.07 -1.51 18.09
N LEU A 74 -1.72 -1.92 19.31
CA LEU A 74 -1.26 -1.03 20.38
C LEU A 74 0.27 -1.12 20.43
N LEU A 75 0.93 -0.04 20.03
CA LEU A 75 2.38 0.07 20.02
C LEU A 75 2.94 0.31 21.43
N GLU A 76 4.22 0.01 21.64
CA GLU A 76 4.89 0.15 22.96
C GLU A 76 4.90 1.60 23.47
N ASP A 77 4.97 2.58 22.56
CA ASP A 77 4.91 4.01 22.85
C ASP A 77 3.48 4.52 23.12
N GLY A 78 2.50 3.63 23.12
CA GLY A 78 1.07 3.96 23.23
C GLY A 78 0.43 4.41 21.93
N GLY A 79 1.18 4.39 20.81
CA GLY A 79 0.67 4.64 19.48
C GLY A 79 -0.38 3.62 19.04
N ILE A 80 -1.28 4.05 18.17
CA ILE A 80 -2.36 3.22 17.64
C ILE A 80 -2.18 3.13 16.13
N GLN A 81 -2.02 1.90 15.64
CA GLN A 81 -2.05 1.60 14.22
C GLN A 81 -3.33 0.85 13.89
N GLY A 82 -3.93 1.15 12.75
CA GLY A 82 -5.12 0.47 12.25
C GLY A 82 -4.95 0.15 10.78
N PHE A 83 -5.43 -1.02 10.36
CA PHE A 83 -5.35 -1.47 8.97
C PHE A 83 -6.69 -2.05 8.53
N TYR A 84 -6.98 -1.87 7.24
CA TYR A 84 -8.07 -2.53 6.54
C TYR A 84 -7.63 -2.81 5.10
N GLN A 85 -7.74 -4.06 4.68
CA GLN A 85 -7.34 -4.53 3.36
C GLN A 85 -8.31 -5.60 2.86
N ASP A 86 -8.74 -5.47 1.60
CA ASP A 86 -9.50 -6.48 0.86
C ASP A 86 -8.61 -7.12 -0.20
N ALA A 87 -8.84 -8.41 -0.47
CA ALA A 87 -8.23 -9.16 -1.56
C ALA A 87 -9.31 -9.88 -2.39
N TYR A 88 -9.05 -10.01 -3.70
CA TYR A 88 -9.88 -10.76 -4.64
C TYR A 88 -9.02 -11.78 -5.38
N ASP A 89 -9.42 -13.06 -5.32
CA ASP A 89 -8.67 -14.18 -5.88
C ASP A 89 -7.20 -14.23 -5.41
N GLY A 90 -7.01 -13.98 -4.10
CA GLY A 90 -5.70 -13.98 -3.44
C GLY A 90 -4.77 -12.84 -3.83
N ARG A 91 -5.27 -11.83 -4.56
CA ARG A 91 -4.52 -10.62 -4.94
C ARG A 91 -5.06 -9.41 -4.22
N ASP A 92 -4.19 -8.47 -3.89
CA ASP A 92 -4.55 -7.18 -3.31
C ASP A 92 -5.65 -6.52 -4.16
N PHE A 93 -6.64 -5.93 -3.49
CA PHE A 93 -7.79 -5.31 -4.15
C PHE A 93 -7.99 -3.87 -3.71
N LEU A 94 -8.30 -3.65 -2.42
CA LEU A 94 -8.42 -2.31 -1.82
C LEU A 94 -7.69 -2.26 -0.48
N THR A 95 -6.90 -1.21 -0.28
CA THR A 95 -6.24 -0.94 1.01
C THR A 95 -6.64 0.43 1.51
N LEU A 96 -7.09 0.53 2.75
CA LEU A 96 -7.47 1.81 3.36
C LEU A 96 -6.23 2.63 3.71
N ASP A 97 -6.13 3.83 3.15
CA ASP A 97 -5.32 4.92 3.71
C ASP A 97 -6.19 5.70 4.70
N LYS A 98 -6.01 5.39 5.98
CA LYS A 98 -6.81 5.94 7.08
C LYS A 98 -6.54 7.45 7.31
N ASP A 99 -5.35 7.91 6.96
CA ASP A 99 -4.95 9.30 7.18
C ASP A 99 -5.45 10.19 6.04
N MET A 100 -5.40 9.69 4.81
CA MET A 100 -5.96 10.36 3.63
C MET A 100 -7.46 10.13 3.45
N LEU A 101 -8.07 9.23 4.24
CA LEU A 101 -9.49 8.84 4.13
C LEU A 101 -9.88 8.40 2.71
N THR A 102 -9.03 7.58 2.09
CA THR A 102 -9.22 7.06 0.74
C THR A 102 -8.77 5.61 0.66
N PHE A 103 -9.21 4.88 -0.35
CA PHE A 103 -8.64 3.57 -0.67
C PHE A 103 -7.56 3.68 -1.74
N THR A 104 -6.51 2.90 -1.57
CA THR A 104 -5.60 2.53 -2.65
C THR A 104 -6.18 1.34 -3.39
N ALA A 105 -6.45 1.49 -4.69
CA ALA A 105 -6.97 0.44 -5.55
C ALA A 105 -5.84 -0.26 -6.30
N ALA A 106 -5.89 -1.60 -6.35
CA ALA A 106 -4.84 -2.40 -6.98
C ALA A 106 -4.92 -2.41 -8.52
N ASP A 107 -6.12 -2.25 -9.08
CA ASP A 107 -6.34 -2.26 -10.53
C ASP A 107 -7.53 -1.38 -10.96
N ALA A 108 -7.82 -1.37 -12.27
CA ALA A 108 -8.90 -0.58 -12.84
C ALA A 108 -10.30 -1.03 -12.40
N GLY A 109 -10.50 -2.31 -12.06
CA GLY A 109 -11.77 -2.81 -11.54
C GLY A 109 -11.99 -2.37 -10.09
N ALA A 110 -10.93 -2.46 -9.28
CA ALA A 110 -10.89 -1.95 -7.91
C ALA A 110 -11.17 -0.44 -7.84
N GLU A 111 -10.66 0.34 -8.80
CA GLU A 111 -10.90 1.78 -8.90
C GLU A 111 -12.38 2.15 -9.04
N ILE A 112 -13.20 1.30 -9.67
CA ILE A 112 -14.64 1.56 -9.77
C ILE A 112 -15.32 1.31 -8.41
N ILE A 113 -14.95 0.23 -7.72
CA ILE A 113 -15.50 -0.10 -6.39
C ILE A 113 -15.05 0.92 -5.35
N LYS A 114 -13.80 1.37 -5.41
CA LYS A 114 -13.28 2.46 -4.59
C LYS A 114 -14.20 3.67 -4.60
N ARG A 115 -14.57 4.18 -5.78
CA ARG A 115 -15.43 5.38 -5.91
C ARG A 115 -16.79 5.17 -5.24
N ASP A 116 -17.39 3.99 -5.41
CA ASP A 116 -18.68 3.68 -4.81
C ASP A 116 -18.58 3.64 -3.27
N ARG A 117 -17.53 3.05 -2.71
CA ARG A 117 -17.29 2.96 -1.26
C ARG A 117 -16.94 4.31 -0.63
N GLU A 118 -16.12 5.11 -1.29
CA GLU A 118 -15.78 6.47 -0.85
C GLU A 118 -16.99 7.39 -0.88
N ALA A 119 -17.82 7.32 -1.92
CA ALA A 119 -19.08 8.06 -1.98
C ALA A 119 -20.08 7.64 -0.87
N ALA A 120 -19.97 6.40 -0.38
CA ALA A 120 -20.77 5.89 0.73
C ALA A 120 -20.20 6.26 2.12
N GLY A 121 -19.07 6.97 2.21
CA GLY A 121 -18.43 7.35 3.46
C GLY A 121 -17.82 6.18 4.23
N GLU A 122 -17.39 5.14 3.50
CA GLU A 122 -16.79 3.95 4.10
C GLU A 122 -15.42 4.23 4.76
N PRO A 123 -14.51 5.06 4.20
CA PRO A 123 -13.24 5.37 4.84
C PRO A 123 -13.39 5.96 6.25
N GLU A 124 -14.32 6.90 6.45
CA GLU A 124 -14.57 7.52 7.75
C GLU A 124 -15.13 6.53 8.77
N ARG A 125 -16.04 5.65 8.33
CA ARG A 125 -16.60 4.58 9.17
C ARG A 125 -15.51 3.62 9.63
N TRP A 126 -14.62 3.21 8.73
CA TRP A 126 -13.50 2.35 9.09
C TRP A 126 -12.51 3.05 10.00
N LYS A 127 -12.16 4.31 9.73
CA LYS A 127 -11.30 5.09 10.63
C LYS A 127 -11.86 5.13 12.04
N HIS A 128 -13.15 5.43 12.17
CA HIS A 128 -13.81 5.46 13.48
C HIS A 128 -13.73 4.09 14.19
N TYR A 129 -14.00 3.00 13.49
CA TYR A 129 -13.90 1.66 14.05
C TYR A 129 -12.46 1.32 14.49
N LEU A 130 -11.48 1.59 13.63
CA LEU A 130 -10.07 1.23 13.85
C LEU A 130 -9.43 2.05 14.99
N GLU A 131 -9.79 3.33 15.13
CA GLU A 131 -9.22 4.20 16.16
C GLU A 131 -9.94 4.12 17.51
N ASN A 132 -11.20 3.69 17.54
CA ASN A 132 -12.00 3.66 18.76
C ASN A 132 -12.39 2.23 19.13
N THR A 133 -13.38 1.66 18.44
CA THR A 133 -13.98 0.37 18.81
C THR A 133 -12.97 -0.77 18.86
N CYS A 134 -12.09 -0.87 17.87
CA CYS A 134 -11.09 -1.93 17.80
C CYS A 134 -10.14 -1.85 19.00
N ILE A 135 -9.68 -0.64 19.36
CA ILE A 135 -8.74 -0.42 20.46
C ILE A 135 -9.40 -0.66 21.81
N GLU A 136 -10.65 -0.25 21.99
CA GLU A 136 -11.41 -0.54 23.20
C GLU A 136 -11.61 -2.04 23.41
N GLU A 137 -11.96 -2.79 22.34
CA GLU A 137 -12.07 -4.25 22.40
C GLU A 137 -10.70 -4.90 22.68
N LEU A 138 -9.63 -4.46 22.01
CA LEU A 138 -8.28 -5.00 22.18
C LEU A 138 -7.79 -4.83 23.63
N ARG A 139 -7.96 -3.64 24.23
CA ARG A 139 -7.57 -3.39 25.63
C ARG A 139 -8.28 -4.35 26.60
N LYS A 140 -9.59 -4.54 26.43
CA LYS A 140 -10.38 -5.48 27.25
C LYS A 140 -9.88 -6.92 27.13
N PHE A 141 -9.63 -7.37 25.90
CA PHE A 141 -9.18 -8.74 25.66
C PHE A 141 -7.77 -9.00 26.19
N VAL A 142 -6.87 -8.02 26.07
CA VAL A 142 -5.54 -8.10 26.68
C VAL A 142 -5.64 -8.18 28.21
N GLU A 143 -6.52 -7.41 28.86
CA GLU A 143 -6.76 -7.53 30.31
C GLU A 143 -7.31 -8.90 30.71
N TYR A 144 -8.32 -9.42 30.01
CA TYR A 144 -8.89 -10.75 30.28
C TYR A 144 -7.85 -11.86 30.11
N GLY A 145 -6.98 -11.73 29.10
CA GLY A 145 -5.85 -12.64 28.86
C GLY A 145 -4.77 -12.57 29.96
N LYS A 146 -4.46 -11.37 30.49
CA LYS A 146 -3.50 -11.18 31.59
C LYS A 146 -3.98 -11.79 32.90
N ALA A 147 -5.25 -11.62 33.25
CA ALA A 147 -5.86 -12.23 34.44
C ALA A 147 -5.78 -13.77 34.44
N ARG A 148 -5.52 -14.42 33.29
CA ARG A 148 -5.19 -15.85 33.20
C ARG A 148 -3.75 -16.14 33.67
N LEU A 149 -2.79 -15.31 33.27
CA LEU A 149 -1.37 -15.50 33.60
C LEU A 149 -1.13 -15.29 35.10
N GLU A 150 -1.77 -14.30 35.71
CA GLU A 150 -1.67 -14.04 37.15
C GLU A 150 -2.29 -15.18 37.97
N ARG A 151 -3.50 -15.66 37.61
CA ARG A 151 -4.12 -16.85 38.23
C ARG A 151 -3.31 -18.14 38.07
N ARG A 152 -2.44 -18.22 37.06
CA ARG A 152 -1.51 -19.35 36.88
C ARG A 152 -0.20 -19.14 37.64
N GLY A 153 0.22 -17.89 37.79
CA GLY A 153 1.44 -17.46 38.48
C GLY A 153 1.38 -17.60 40.00
N GLU A 154 0.20 -17.51 40.60
CA GLU A 154 0.00 -17.81 42.03
C GLU A 154 0.20 -19.30 42.37
N GLY A 155 0.32 -20.18 41.37
CA GLY A 155 0.56 -21.62 41.55
C GLY A 155 1.99 -22.10 41.29
N LYS A 156 2.93 -21.25 40.83
CA LYS A 156 4.33 -21.67 40.57
C LYS A 156 5.33 -20.53 40.77
N ALA A 157 5.78 -20.35 42.02
CA ALA A 157 7.13 -19.89 42.27
C ALA A 157 8.10 -21.04 41.92
N GLY A 158 8.65 -21.02 40.71
CA GLY A 158 9.62 -22.01 40.25
C GLY A 158 10.57 -21.41 39.22
N THR A 159 11.72 -20.96 39.73
CA THR A 159 13.04 -20.69 39.10
C THR A 159 13.14 -20.13 37.67
N PRO A 160 13.94 -19.07 37.44
CA PRO A 160 14.19 -18.51 36.12
C PRO A 160 15.10 -19.45 35.31
N GLY A 161 14.52 -20.06 34.28
CA GLY A 161 15.24 -20.79 33.23
C GLY A 161 15.32 -19.93 31.97
N ASP A 162 16.47 -20.06 31.31
CA ASP A 162 17.00 -19.27 30.21
C ASP A 162 15.99 -18.71 29.19
N GLY A 163 16.20 -17.41 28.89
CA GLY A 163 15.42 -16.65 27.94
C GLY A 163 15.64 -17.14 26.51
N ASP A 164 14.59 -17.70 25.93
CA ASP A 164 14.33 -17.61 24.51
C ASP A 164 13.40 -16.40 24.33
N GLY A 165 13.93 -15.32 23.74
CA GLY A 165 13.21 -14.06 23.57
C GLY A 165 11.92 -14.23 22.74
N PRO A 166 10.98 -13.27 22.81
CA PRO A 166 9.77 -13.31 21.99
C PRO A 166 10.16 -13.41 20.52
N ARG A 167 9.71 -14.46 19.83
CA ARG A 167 9.72 -14.48 18.37
C ARG A 167 8.89 -13.31 17.90
N ALA A 168 9.49 -12.46 17.07
CA ALA A 168 8.85 -11.31 16.46
C ALA A 168 7.47 -11.71 15.88
N PRO A 169 6.37 -11.05 16.29
CA PRO A 169 5.10 -11.18 15.59
C PRO A 169 5.17 -10.30 14.35
N GLY A 170 5.41 -10.91 13.21
CA GLY A 170 5.54 -10.19 11.94
C GLY A 170 5.87 -11.14 10.82
N LEU A 171 4.92 -12.02 10.48
CA LEU A 171 4.86 -12.65 9.16
C LEU A 171 3.49 -13.32 8.97
N PHE A 172 2.46 -12.54 8.63
CA PHE A 172 1.32 -13.13 7.93
C PHE A 172 1.75 -13.35 6.47
N SER A 173 1.27 -14.43 5.84
CA SER A 173 1.74 -14.92 4.53
C SER A 173 1.41 -14.00 3.33
N TRP A 174 1.00 -12.75 3.59
CA TRP A 174 0.68 -11.73 2.59
C TRP A 174 1.07 -10.34 3.11
N GLU A 175 2.34 -10.13 3.44
CA GLU A 175 2.93 -8.80 3.39
C GLU A 175 3.53 -8.62 1.98
N PRO A 176 3.07 -7.68 1.13
CA PRO A 176 3.87 -7.31 -0.03
C PRO A 176 5.08 -6.55 0.51
N GLU A 177 6.24 -7.20 0.49
CA GLU A 177 7.54 -6.53 0.62
C GLU A 177 7.51 -5.28 -0.27
N SER A 178 7.41 -4.10 0.36
CA SER A 178 7.26 -2.82 -0.31
C SER A 178 8.58 -2.41 -0.95
N ASN A 179 8.93 -3.11 -2.02
CA ASN A 179 10.10 -2.84 -2.86
C ASN A 179 9.92 -1.56 -3.72
N LEU A 180 8.84 -0.82 -3.54
CA LEU A 180 8.58 0.44 -4.23
C LEU A 180 9.61 1.51 -3.87
N LEU A 181 10.13 1.56 -2.64
CA LEU A 181 11.12 2.56 -2.24
C LEU A 181 12.41 2.48 -3.09
N PRO A 182 13.11 1.34 -3.23
CA PRO A 182 14.28 1.24 -4.11
C PRO A 182 13.93 1.39 -5.59
N ILE A 183 12.75 0.94 -6.04
CA ILE A 183 12.32 1.07 -7.45
C ILE A 183 12.07 2.54 -7.81
N VAL A 184 11.36 3.28 -6.97
CA VAL A 184 11.09 4.72 -7.16
C VAL A 184 12.38 5.53 -7.12
N ILE A 185 13.30 5.23 -6.20
CA ILE A 185 14.63 5.86 -6.16
C ILE A 185 15.39 5.58 -7.46
N GLY A 186 15.37 4.34 -7.96
CA GLY A 186 16.00 3.97 -9.24
C GLY A 186 15.44 4.74 -10.45
N VAL A 187 14.11 4.89 -10.53
CA VAL A 187 13.45 5.63 -11.61
C VAL A 187 13.78 7.12 -11.55
N VAL A 188 13.81 7.73 -10.36
CA VAL A 188 14.18 9.14 -10.18
C VAL A 188 15.64 9.38 -10.58
N ILE A 189 16.57 8.50 -10.18
CA ILE A 189 17.99 8.61 -10.55
C ILE A 189 18.15 8.47 -12.07
N ALA A 190 17.48 7.50 -12.70
CA ALA A 190 17.53 7.31 -14.15
C ALA A 190 16.99 8.54 -14.89
N ALA A 191 15.87 9.12 -14.43
CA ALA A 191 15.30 10.34 -15.01
C ALA A 191 16.27 11.52 -14.89
N LEU A 192 16.93 11.71 -13.74
CA LEU A 192 17.92 12.77 -13.55
C LEU A 192 19.15 12.60 -14.47
N VAL A 193 19.63 11.38 -14.67
CA VAL A 193 20.74 11.10 -15.61
C VAL A 193 20.35 11.43 -17.04
N VAL A 194 19.14 11.06 -17.47
CA VAL A 194 18.63 11.39 -18.81
C VAL A 194 18.50 12.91 -18.98
N ILE A 195 17.95 13.62 -17.99
CA ILE A 195 17.85 15.08 -18.02
C ILE A 195 19.23 15.73 -18.09
N ALA A 196 20.21 15.25 -17.32
CA ALA A 196 21.58 15.76 -17.35
C ALA A 196 22.27 15.48 -18.71
N ALA A 197 22.03 14.32 -19.31
CA ALA A 197 22.56 13.98 -20.64
C ALA A 197 21.95 14.87 -21.74
N ILE A 198 20.64 15.13 -21.69
CA ILE A 198 19.96 16.04 -22.63
C ILE A 198 20.49 17.47 -22.46
N ALA A 199 20.58 17.96 -21.22
CA ALA A 199 21.12 19.29 -20.94
C ALA A 199 22.59 19.40 -21.39
N GLY A 200 23.40 18.38 -21.12
CA GLY A 200 24.79 18.27 -21.56
C GLY A 200 24.91 18.24 -23.10
N PHE A 201 24.05 17.51 -23.79
CA PHE A 201 24.02 17.45 -25.25
C PHE A 201 23.59 18.79 -25.88
N VAL A 202 22.57 19.45 -25.32
CA VAL A 202 22.14 20.79 -25.75
C VAL A 202 23.25 21.81 -25.52
N PHE A 203 23.91 21.77 -24.36
CA PHE A 203 25.04 22.64 -24.06
C PHE A 203 26.24 22.37 -24.97
N TRP A 204 26.57 21.10 -25.23
CA TRP A 204 27.62 20.71 -26.15
C TRP A 204 27.31 21.13 -27.58
N LYS A 205 26.07 21.00 -28.05
CA LYS A 205 25.63 21.44 -29.38
C LYS A 205 25.65 22.97 -29.50
N SER A 206 25.19 23.68 -28.47
CA SER A 206 25.28 25.15 -28.37
C SER A 206 26.73 25.63 -28.47
N ARG A 207 27.65 24.99 -27.75
CA ARG A 207 29.08 25.33 -27.75
C ARG A 207 29.82 24.83 -29.01
N SER A 208 29.41 23.73 -29.60
CA SER A 208 29.93 23.22 -30.89
C SER A 208 29.53 24.13 -32.03
N GLY A 209 28.30 24.67 -32.02
CA GLY A 209 27.86 25.69 -32.98
C GLY A 209 28.67 26.99 -32.89
N MET A 210 29.30 27.29 -31.75
CA MET A 210 30.26 28.40 -31.63
C MET A 210 31.66 28.08 -32.16
N ARG A 211 32.05 26.80 -32.29
CA ARG A 211 33.38 26.39 -32.76
C ARG A 211 33.52 26.34 -34.28
N GLU A 212 32.43 26.30 -35.04
CA GLU A 212 32.47 26.25 -36.52
C GLU A 212 32.69 27.63 -37.18
N LYS A 213 32.65 28.72 -36.40
CA LYS A 213 32.99 30.07 -36.88
C LYS A 213 34.35 30.51 -36.37
N GLY A 214 35.44 29.98 -36.94
CA GLY A 214 36.77 30.49 -36.61
C GLY A 214 37.95 29.84 -37.34
N TYR A 215 38.57 30.64 -38.21
CA TYR A 215 39.92 30.50 -38.81
C TYR A 215 40.03 29.80 -40.18
N LYS A 216 40.09 30.60 -41.25
CA LYS A 216 40.69 30.23 -42.55
C LYS A 216 42.07 30.89 -42.64
N PRO A 217 43.18 30.13 -42.73
CA PRO A 217 44.47 30.71 -43.08
C PRO A 217 44.51 31.08 -44.57
N ALA A 218 45.16 32.20 -44.89
CA ALA A 218 45.33 32.68 -46.25
C ALA A 218 46.29 31.76 -47.03
N THR A 219 45.83 31.27 -48.18
CA THR A 219 46.71 30.67 -49.19
C THR A 219 47.33 31.80 -50.01
N ALA A 220 48.65 31.94 -49.90
CA ALA A 220 49.45 32.70 -50.85
C ALA A 220 49.30 32.06 -52.24
N HIS A 221 48.98 32.86 -53.25
CA HIS A 221 49.07 32.45 -54.64
C HIS A 221 49.93 33.49 -55.37
N ASP A 222 51.17 33.11 -55.64
CA ASP A 222 52.02 33.77 -56.63
C ASP A 222 51.43 33.50 -58.02
N GLY A 223 51.47 34.49 -58.90
CA GLY A 223 51.27 34.24 -60.33
C GLY A 223 50.67 35.40 -61.11
N GLY A 224 51.54 36.20 -61.72
CA GLY A 224 51.33 36.66 -63.10
C GLY A 224 50.85 38.09 -63.28
N SER A 225 51.78 38.95 -63.70
CA SER A 225 51.58 40.35 -64.08
C SER A 225 50.97 40.57 -65.47
N SER A 226 50.53 41.83 -65.69
CA SER A 226 50.37 42.57 -66.95
C SER A 226 48.99 42.48 -67.63
N SER A 227 48.37 43.54 -68.17
CA SER A 227 48.82 44.90 -68.49
C SER A 227 47.62 45.87 -68.71
N SER A 228 47.82 47.13 -68.30
CA SER A 228 47.37 48.40 -68.88
C SER A 228 46.06 48.55 -69.69
N GLY A 229 45.24 49.52 -69.26
CA GLY A 229 44.85 50.64 -70.14
C GLY A 229 43.35 50.86 -70.36
N THR A 230 42.85 51.97 -69.80
CA THR A 230 41.92 52.99 -70.39
C THR A 230 40.71 52.51 -71.20
N GLY A 231 39.46 52.95 -71.00
CA GLY A 231 38.88 54.09 -70.32
C GLY A 231 37.50 54.36 -70.93
N SER A 232 36.61 54.99 -70.14
CA SER A 232 35.47 55.84 -70.52
C SER A 232 34.32 55.31 -71.43
N ASN A 233 33.09 55.34 -70.88
CA ASN A 233 31.84 55.98 -71.36
C ASN A 233 31.39 55.70 -72.83
N THR A 234 30.13 55.48 -73.22
CA THR A 234 28.86 56.16 -72.88
C THR A 234 27.71 55.47 -73.66
N ALA A 235 26.47 55.80 -73.29
CA ALA A 235 25.19 55.43 -73.89
C ALA A 235 25.06 55.57 -75.42
N THR A 236 24.23 54.72 -76.04
CA THR A 236 22.89 55.05 -76.61
C THR A 236 22.18 53.74 -76.96
#